data_AF-A0A6A6MVN2-F1
#
_entry.id   AF-A0A6A6MVN2-F1
#
_cell.length_a   1.000
_cell.length_b   1.000
_cell.length_c   1.000
_cell.angle_alpha   90.00
_cell.angle_beta   90.00
_cell.angle_gamma   90.00
#
_symmetry.space_group_name_H-M   'P 1'
#
loop_
_entity.id
_entity.type
_entity.pdbx_description
1 polymer ?
#
loop_
_entity_poly.entity_id
_entity_poly.type
_entity_poly.pdbx_seq_one_letter_code
_entity_poly.pdbx_strand_id
1 'polypeptide(L)'
;MAFEPLVWYCRPVADGLWTRAVENAFGAYTPCATDTLVVVISHLVLVALCMYRIWLIKKDFKVQRFCLRSKWYNYFLGLLAGYSTAEPLFRLIMRISVLNIDGQMGLAPYEIVSLIIEALAWCSVLVMIGVETKVYICEFRWFVRFGVLYTLLGDAVMFNLILTVKQFYNRFCLEYFCLCMFLTWILTLVTLPSRTESVDNAEYQELPGGEYICPEQHVNVFSKTIFAWMNPIMKLGYKRPLTEKDIWKLDTWDQTETLNNRFQKCWAEESQRPKPWLLRALNSSLGGRFWWGGFWKAMSLSF
;
A
#
# COMPACT_ATOMS: atom_id res chain seq x y z
N MET A 1 11.04 -5.46 -42.61
CA MET A 1 10.27 -4.19 -42.66
C MET A 1 9.38 -3.95 -41.43
N ALA A 2 8.89 -4.95 -40.69
CA ALA A 2 8.04 -4.72 -39.51
C ALA A 2 8.73 -4.05 -38.29
N PHE A 3 10.06 -4.10 -38.20
CA PHE A 3 10.82 -3.58 -37.05
C PHE A 3 11.38 -2.16 -37.24
N GLU A 4 11.25 -1.54 -38.42
CA GLU A 4 11.79 -0.19 -38.66
C GLU A 4 11.26 0.89 -37.70
N PRO A 5 9.96 0.92 -37.34
CA PRO A 5 9.45 1.88 -36.36
C PRO A 5 10.06 1.69 -34.96
N LEU A 6 10.27 0.43 -34.57
CA LEU A 6 10.84 0.08 -33.27
C LEU A 6 12.33 0.45 -33.20
N VAL A 7 13.07 0.20 -34.28
CA VAL A 7 14.48 0.60 -34.39
C VAL A 7 14.63 2.12 -34.35
N TRP A 8 13.76 2.86 -35.04
CA TRP A 8 13.74 4.32 -35.00
C TRP A 8 13.43 4.85 -33.59
N TYR A 9 12.44 4.24 -32.92
CA TYR A 9 12.00 4.65 -31.59
C TYR A 9 13.06 4.36 -30.51
N CYS A 10 13.60 3.14 -30.47
CA CYS A 10 14.51 2.69 -29.43
C CYS A 10 16.00 2.99 -29.69
N ARG A 11 16.40 3.21 -30.94
CA ARG A 11 17.82 3.39 -31.35
C ARG A 11 18.79 2.41 -30.68
N PRO A 12 18.59 1.09 -30.84
CA PRO A 12 19.42 0.09 -30.18
C PRO A 12 20.88 0.17 -30.67
N VAL A 13 21.84 0.11 -29.74
CA VAL A 13 23.27 0.01 -30.06
C VAL A 13 23.67 -1.46 -30.08
N ALA A 14 24.10 -1.96 -31.24
CA ALA A 14 24.63 -3.31 -31.38
C ALA A 14 25.93 -3.44 -30.57
N ASP A 15 26.06 -4.51 -29.77
CA ASP A 15 27.18 -4.76 -28.84
C ASP A 15 27.43 -3.67 -27.77
N GLY A 16 26.45 -2.80 -27.52
CA GLY A 16 26.51 -1.75 -26.50
C GLY A 16 26.45 -2.28 -25.07
N LEU A 17 26.69 -1.40 -24.08
CA LEU A 17 26.78 -1.78 -22.66
C LEU A 17 25.61 -2.62 -22.15
N TRP A 18 24.39 -2.30 -22.57
CA TRP A 18 23.17 -2.99 -22.18
C TRP A 18 23.08 -4.44 -22.71
N THR A 19 23.77 -4.77 -23.81
CA THR A 19 23.84 -6.16 -24.31
C THR A 19 24.80 -7.03 -23.51
N ARG A 20 25.83 -6.43 -22.90
CA ARG A 20 26.89 -7.15 -22.16
C ARG A 20 26.64 -7.22 -20.67
N ALA A 21 26.02 -6.17 -20.10
CA ALA A 21 25.84 -6.03 -18.67
C ALA A 21 24.60 -6.76 -18.12
N VAL A 22 23.65 -7.14 -18.98
CA VAL A 22 22.34 -7.66 -18.54
C VAL A 22 21.95 -8.91 -19.34
N GLU A 23 21.81 -10.06 -18.67
CA GLU A 23 21.42 -11.34 -19.28
C GLU A 23 19.90 -11.43 -19.47
N ASN A 24 19.36 -10.61 -20.37
CA ASN A 24 17.91 -10.51 -20.63
C ASN A 24 17.58 -10.82 -22.08
N ALA A 25 16.38 -11.37 -22.33
CA ALA A 25 15.89 -11.62 -23.69
C ALA A 25 15.79 -10.35 -24.56
N PHE A 26 15.74 -9.16 -23.96
CA PHE A 26 15.63 -7.88 -24.66
C PHE A 26 16.98 -7.32 -25.14
N GLY A 27 18.12 -7.75 -24.59
CA GLY A 27 19.46 -7.30 -24.99
C GLY A 27 19.57 -5.78 -25.14
N ALA A 28 19.91 -5.30 -26.35
CA ALA A 28 20.07 -3.88 -26.67
C ALA A 28 18.80 -3.04 -26.48
N TYR A 29 17.61 -3.66 -26.48
CA TYR A 29 16.34 -2.98 -26.28
C TYR A 29 15.92 -2.86 -24.81
N THR A 30 16.68 -3.44 -23.87
CA THR A 30 16.37 -3.43 -22.43
C THR A 30 16.01 -2.04 -21.88
N PRO A 31 16.76 -0.95 -22.15
CA PRO A 31 16.39 0.38 -21.64
C PRO A 31 15.07 0.87 -22.25
N CYS A 32 14.90 0.75 -23.58
CA CYS A 32 13.68 1.17 -24.27
C CYS A 32 12.45 0.38 -23.82
N ALA A 33 12.59 -0.94 -23.69
CA ALA A 33 11.50 -1.83 -23.27
C ALA A 33 11.09 -1.57 -21.82
N THR A 34 12.05 -1.39 -20.91
CA THR A 34 11.74 -1.13 -19.50
C THR A 34 11.11 0.24 -19.32
N ASP A 35 11.67 1.27 -19.94
CA ASP A 35 11.13 2.63 -19.90
C ASP A 35 9.71 2.68 -20.49
N THR A 36 9.50 2.09 -21.66
CA THR A 36 8.18 2.15 -22.33
C THR A 36 7.13 1.23 -21.70
N LEU A 37 7.50 0.03 -21.24
CA LEU A 37 6.52 -0.93 -20.71
C LEU A 37 6.27 -0.75 -19.21
N VAL A 38 7.27 -0.31 -18.45
CA VAL A 38 7.15 -0.23 -16.98
C VAL A 38 6.91 1.22 -16.56
N VAL A 39 7.76 2.15 -16.98
CA VAL A 39 7.69 3.55 -16.55
C VAL A 39 6.52 4.27 -17.22
N VAL A 40 6.42 4.23 -18.55
CA VAL A 40 5.34 4.92 -19.28
C VAL A 40 3.96 4.38 -18.91
N ILE A 41 3.78 3.05 -18.81
CA ILE A 41 2.48 2.46 -18.47
C ILE A 41 2.05 2.86 -17.06
N SER A 42 2.96 2.83 -16.08
CA SER A 42 2.62 3.23 -14.71
C SER A 42 2.21 4.69 -14.60
N HIS A 43 2.91 5.58 -15.31
CA HIS A 43 2.58 7.01 -15.34
C HIS A 43 1.27 7.31 -16.10
N LEU A 44 0.97 6.59 -17.19
CA LEU A 44 -0.32 6.71 -17.89
C LEU A 44 -1.50 6.29 -17.01
N VAL A 45 -1.34 5.22 -16.23
CA VAL A 45 -2.36 4.79 -15.24
C VAL A 45 -2.58 5.89 -14.21
N LEU A 46 -1.52 6.52 -13.69
CA LEU A 46 -1.62 7.63 -12.74
C LEU A 46 -2.37 8.83 -13.34
N VAL A 47 -2.04 9.23 -14.58
CA VAL A 47 -2.74 10.29 -15.32
C VAL A 47 -4.24 10.00 -15.42
N ALA A 48 -4.61 8.78 -15.83
CA ALA A 48 -6.01 8.38 -15.96
C ALA A 48 -6.77 8.45 -14.62
N LEU A 49 -6.15 7.97 -13.54
CA LEU A 49 -6.73 8.01 -12.19
C LEU A 49 -6.90 9.45 -11.69
N CYS A 50 -5.92 10.32 -11.92
CA CYS A 50 -5.99 11.74 -11.57
C CYS A 50 -7.10 12.46 -12.35
N MET A 51 -7.18 12.25 -13.67
CA MET A 51 -8.24 12.84 -14.50
C MET A 51 -9.63 12.38 -14.07
N TYR A 52 -9.81 11.08 -13.83
CA TYR A 52 -11.07 10.53 -13.35
C TYR A 52 -11.49 11.12 -12.01
N ARG A 53 -10.54 11.27 -11.07
CA ARG A 53 -10.83 11.88 -9.77
C ARG A 53 -11.16 13.36 -9.87
N ILE A 54 -10.45 14.13 -10.70
CA ILE A 54 -10.79 15.54 -10.95
C ILE A 54 -12.20 15.65 -11.56
N TRP A 55 -12.54 14.77 -12.50
CA TRP A 55 -13.88 14.71 -13.08
C TRP A 55 -14.94 14.41 -12.02
N LEU A 56 -14.70 13.43 -11.14
CA LEU A 56 -15.59 13.09 -10.03
C LEU A 56 -15.83 14.29 -9.11
N ILE A 57 -14.77 15.04 -8.76
CA ILE A 57 -14.87 16.25 -7.92
C ILE A 57 -15.71 17.34 -8.60
N LYS A 58 -15.55 17.53 -9.91
CA LYS A 58 -16.22 18.62 -10.64
C LYS A 58 -17.67 18.30 -11.02
N LYS A 59 -17.98 17.06 -11.37
CA LYS A 59 -19.26 16.69 -12.00
C LYS A 59 -20.20 15.86 -11.12
N ASP A 60 -19.69 15.18 -10.09
CA ASP A 60 -20.55 14.40 -9.22
C ASP A 60 -21.12 15.25 -8.07
N PHE A 61 -22.45 15.33 -8.02
CA PHE A 61 -23.19 16.05 -6.99
C PHE A 61 -23.66 15.13 -5.85
N LYS A 62 -23.54 13.80 -6.00
CA LYS A 62 -23.96 12.83 -4.98
C LYS A 62 -22.92 12.61 -3.90
N VAL A 63 -21.67 12.99 -4.13
CA VAL A 63 -20.56 12.73 -3.22
C VAL A 63 -20.50 13.80 -2.12
N GLN A 64 -20.35 13.36 -0.87
CA GLN A 64 -20.18 14.27 0.27
C GLN A 64 -18.86 15.05 0.15
N ARG A 65 -18.97 16.38 0.27
CA ARG A 65 -17.85 17.31 0.12
C ARG A 65 -17.39 17.80 1.49
N PHE A 66 -16.10 17.69 1.74
CA PHE A 66 -15.48 18.13 2.98
C PHE A 66 -14.54 19.31 2.72
N CYS A 67 -14.36 20.15 3.72
CA CYS A 67 -13.31 21.17 3.74
C CYS A 67 -12.26 20.73 4.75
N LEU A 68 -10.98 20.71 4.35
CA LEU A 68 -9.89 20.32 5.24
C LEU A 68 -9.66 21.37 6.31
N ARG A 69 -9.55 20.93 7.56
CA ARG A 69 -9.26 21.78 8.73
C ARG A 69 -7.88 22.46 8.65
N SER A 70 -6.88 21.80 8.06
CA SER A 70 -5.54 22.35 7.85
C SER A 70 -5.14 22.24 6.39
N LYS A 71 -4.75 23.38 5.79
CA LYS A 71 -4.29 23.46 4.39
C LYS A 71 -2.80 23.12 4.24
N TRP A 72 -2.03 23.20 5.32
CA TRP A 72 -0.57 22.96 5.31
C TRP A 72 -0.19 21.59 4.76
N TYR A 73 -0.95 20.55 5.10
CA TYR A 73 -0.73 19.21 4.58
C TYR A 73 -0.81 19.14 3.04
N ASN A 74 -1.81 19.80 2.44
CA ASN A 74 -1.95 19.82 0.98
C ASN A 74 -0.90 20.72 0.30
N TYR A 75 -0.47 21.81 0.95
CA TYR A 75 0.63 22.61 0.43
C TYR A 75 1.95 21.81 0.42
N PHE A 76 2.23 21.05 1.47
CA PHE A 76 3.39 20.17 1.51
C PHE A 76 3.32 19.08 0.43
N LEU A 77 2.15 18.43 0.26
CA LEU A 77 1.93 17.44 -0.79
C LEU A 77 2.09 18.04 -2.20
N GLY A 78 1.57 19.26 -2.41
CA GLY A 78 1.72 20.00 -3.66
C GLY A 78 3.16 20.40 -3.93
N LEU A 79 3.95 20.75 -2.91
CA LEU A 79 5.38 21.05 -3.07
C LEU A 79 6.17 19.81 -3.53
N LEU A 80 5.89 18.65 -2.94
CA LEU A 80 6.51 17.38 -3.36
C LEU A 80 6.12 17.03 -4.81
N ALA A 81 4.82 17.10 -5.17
CA ALA A 81 4.38 16.85 -6.54
C ALA A 81 4.97 17.87 -7.54
N GLY A 82 5.14 19.13 -7.12
CA GLY A 82 5.81 20.18 -7.91
C GLY A 82 7.28 19.87 -8.17
N TYR A 83 8.01 19.40 -7.15
CA TYR A 83 9.39 18.92 -7.32
C TYR A 83 9.46 17.75 -8.31
N SER A 84 8.61 16.74 -8.14
CA SER A 84 8.54 15.59 -9.05
C SER A 84 8.12 15.96 -10.48
N THR A 85 7.41 17.08 -10.68
CA THR A 85 7.12 17.61 -12.03
C THR A 85 8.33 18.34 -12.62
N ALA A 86 9.06 19.09 -11.79
CA ALA A 86 10.21 19.88 -12.23
C ALA A 86 11.39 19.02 -12.70
N GLU A 87 11.60 17.85 -12.09
CA GLU A 87 12.67 16.92 -12.45
C GLU A 87 12.63 16.48 -13.93
N PRO A 88 11.56 15.81 -14.43
CA PRO A 88 11.51 15.34 -15.81
C PRO A 88 11.53 16.51 -16.80
N LEU A 89 10.92 17.65 -16.45
CA LEU A 89 11.00 18.87 -17.26
C LEU A 89 12.42 19.42 -17.35
N PHE A 90 13.16 19.44 -16.25
CA PHE A 90 14.56 19.88 -16.24
C PHE A 90 15.42 18.95 -17.09
N ARG A 91 15.26 17.62 -16.97
CA ARG A 91 15.97 16.64 -17.80
C ARG A 91 15.66 16.81 -19.28
N LEU A 92 14.39 17.05 -19.61
CA LEU A 92 13.93 17.30 -20.98
C LEU A 92 14.52 18.60 -21.56
N ILE A 93 14.51 19.69 -20.79
CA ILE A 93 15.04 21.01 -21.20
C ILE A 93 16.57 20.95 -21.38
N MET A 94 17.28 20.36 -20.43
CA MET A 94 18.74 20.24 -20.46
C MET A 94 19.22 19.14 -21.41
N ARG A 95 18.31 18.38 -22.02
CA ARG A 95 18.58 17.23 -22.89
C ARG A 95 19.54 16.21 -22.28
N ILE A 96 19.39 15.94 -20.99
CA ILE A 96 20.22 14.97 -20.26
C ILE A 96 19.64 13.58 -20.49
N SER A 97 20.36 12.72 -21.21
CA SER A 97 20.01 11.31 -21.34
C SER A 97 20.71 10.51 -20.26
N VAL A 98 19.94 9.71 -19.52
CA VAL A 98 20.47 8.82 -18.49
C VAL A 98 20.76 7.45 -19.08
N LEU A 99 19.97 6.95 -20.04
CA LEU A 99 20.10 5.58 -20.54
C LEU A 99 21.09 5.46 -21.71
N ASN A 100 21.49 6.59 -22.31
CA ASN A 100 22.46 6.65 -23.40
C ASN A 100 23.89 6.82 -22.86
N ILE A 101 24.46 5.71 -22.37
CA ILE A 101 25.85 5.66 -21.87
C ILE A 101 26.86 5.57 -23.03
N ASP A 102 26.42 5.10 -24.20
CA ASP A 102 27.28 4.82 -25.36
C ASP A 102 27.63 6.09 -26.19
N GLY A 103 27.28 7.29 -25.70
CA GLY A 103 27.78 8.56 -26.23
C GLY A 103 27.13 9.07 -27.52
N GLN A 104 25.97 8.55 -27.91
CA GLN A 104 25.23 9.14 -29.04
C GLN A 104 24.70 10.54 -28.68
N MET A 105 24.88 11.53 -29.55
CA MET A 105 24.42 12.90 -29.27
C MET A 105 22.89 13.00 -29.32
N GLY A 106 22.29 13.26 -28.14
CA GLY A 106 20.88 13.62 -28.00
C GLY A 106 20.01 12.55 -27.33
N LEU A 107 18.86 12.98 -26.81
CA LEU A 107 17.82 12.12 -26.25
C LEU A 107 17.25 11.19 -27.33
N ALA A 108 17.08 9.92 -26.99
CA ALA A 108 16.37 8.99 -27.88
C ALA A 108 14.86 9.32 -27.90
N PRO A 109 14.13 9.02 -29.00
CA PRO A 109 12.70 9.32 -29.09
C PRO A 109 11.87 8.73 -27.94
N TYR A 110 12.20 7.53 -27.48
CA TYR A 110 11.53 6.89 -26.34
C TYR A 110 11.73 7.64 -25.02
N GLU A 111 12.95 8.11 -24.74
CA GLU A 111 13.25 8.89 -23.53
C GLU A 111 12.48 10.22 -23.53
N ILE A 112 12.37 10.88 -24.70
CA ILE A 112 11.59 12.12 -24.83
C ILE A 112 10.12 11.85 -24.50
N VAL A 113 9.55 10.79 -25.08
CA VAL A 113 8.15 10.42 -24.84
C VAL A 113 7.91 10.07 -23.37
N SER A 114 8.82 9.30 -22.76
CA SER A 114 8.73 8.92 -21.35
C SER A 114 8.78 10.13 -20.42
N LEU A 115 9.77 11.02 -20.59
CA LEU A 115 9.89 12.25 -19.80
C LEU A 115 8.67 13.18 -19.93
N ILE A 116 8.07 13.27 -21.14
CA ILE A 116 6.83 14.04 -21.34
C ILE A 116 5.68 13.42 -20.54
N ILE A 117 5.55 12.09 -20.58
CA ILE A 117 4.49 11.38 -19.87
C ILE A 117 4.68 11.47 -18.35
N GLU A 118 5.90 11.34 -17.85
CA GLU A 118 6.23 11.56 -16.43
C GLU A 118 5.86 12.97 -15.98
N ALA A 119 6.26 13.99 -16.75
CA ALA A 119 5.93 15.38 -16.45
C ALA A 119 4.41 15.62 -16.44
N LEU A 120 3.68 15.03 -17.40
CA LEU A 120 2.21 15.10 -17.44
C LEU A 120 1.56 14.39 -16.24
N ALA A 121 2.09 13.24 -15.82
CA ALA A 121 1.60 12.50 -14.67
C ALA A 121 1.73 13.30 -13.38
N TRP A 122 2.93 13.81 -13.08
CA TRP A 122 3.14 14.62 -11.88
C TRP A 122 2.40 15.95 -11.92
N CYS A 123 2.30 16.58 -13.10
CA CYS A 123 1.46 17.77 -13.28
C CYS A 123 -0.02 17.47 -13.01
N SER A 124 -0.54 16.32 -13.44
CA SER A 124 -1.93 15.92 -13.16
C SER A 124 -2.19 15.70 -11.66
N VAL A 125 -1.21 15.17 -10.93
CA VAL A 125 -1.25 15.05 -9.46
C VAL A 125 -1.26 16.44 -8.82
N LEU A 126 -0.40 17.35 -9.26
CA LEU A 126 -0.34 18.72 -8.76
C LEU A 126 -1.67 19.47 -8.95
N VAL A 127 -2.27 19.37 -10.14
CA VAL A 127 -3.58 19.95 -10.44
C VAL A 127 -4.67 19.34 -9.55
N MET A 128 -4.64 18.01 -9.37
CA MET A 128 -5.59 17.30 -8.52
C MET A 128 -5.50 17.79 -7.06
N ILE A 129 -4.30 17.87 -6.48
CA ILE A 129 -4.08 18.42 -5.13
C ILE A 129 -4.56 19.87 -5.04
N GLY A 130 -4.28 20.68 -6.07
CA GLY A 130 -4.75 22.06 -6.15
C GLY A 130 -6.27 22.18 -6.08
N VAL A 131 -7.01 21.29 -6.76
CA VAL A 131 -8.48 21.23 -6.66
C VAL A 131 -8.93 20.78 -5.27
N GLU A 132 -8.23 19.80 -4.66
CA GLU A 132 -8.54 19.29 -3.32
C GLU A 132 -8.37 20.33 -2.20
N THR A 133 -7.52 21.34 -2.40
CA THR A 133 -7.41 22.45 -1.43
C THR A 133 -8.70 23.23 -1.25
N LYS A 134 -9.60 23.20 -2.25
CA LYS A 134 -10.91 23.89 -2.21
C LYS A 134 -12.04 22.94 -1.82
N VAL A 135 -12.05 21.73 -2.37
CA VAL A 135 -13.13 20.75 -2.16
C VAL A 135 -12.51 19.36 -2.03
N TYR A 136 -12.70 18.72 -0.88
CA TYR A 136 -12.14 17.40 -0.59
C TYR A 136 -13.19 16.30 -0.66
N ILE A 137 -12.82 15.16 -1.25
CA ILE A 137 -13.63 13.95 -1.36
C ILE A 137 -12.83 12.76 -0.84
N CYS A 138 -13.42 12.00 0.09
CA CYS A 138 -12.82 10.78 0.64
C CYS A 138 -12.90 9.59 -0.32
N GLU A 139 -13.95 9.54 -1.14
CA GLU A 139 -14.17 8.50 -2.14
C GLU A 139 -13.04 8.48 -3.18
N PHE A 140 -12.70 7.27 -3.63
CA PHE A 140 -11.69 7.02 -4.67
C PHE A 140 -10.24 7.44 -4.35
N ARG A 141 -9.98 7.96 -3.14
CA ARG A 141 -8.63 8.39 -2.69
C ARG A 141 -7.59 7.28 -2.76
N TRP A 142 -7.98 6.06 -2.43
CA TRP A 142 -7.07 4.90 -2.40
C TRP A 142 -6.53 4.51 -3.78
N PHE A 143 -7.31 4.70 -4.84
CA PHE A 143 -6.87 4.35 -6.19
C PHE A 143 -5.75 5.27 -6.67
N VAL A 144 -5.85 6.58 -6.44
CA VAL A 144 -4.77 7.52 -6.79
C VAL A 144 -3.49 7.21 -5.99
N ARG A 145 -3.63 6.87 -4.71
CA ARG A 145 -2.48 6.44 -3.88
C ARG A 145 -1.83 5.16 -4.42
N PHE A 146 -2.64 4.19 -4.84
CA PHE A 146 -2.14 3.00 -5.51
C PHE A 146 -1.43 3.33 -6.83
N GLY A 147 -1.95 4.31 -7.58
CA GLY A 147 -1.28 4.82 -8.78
C GLY A 147 0.12 5.38 -8.49
N VAL A 148 0.28 6.18 -7.43
CA VAL A 148 1.60 6.71 -7.00
C VAL A 148 2.53 5.60 -6.51
N LEU A 149 2.00 4.59 -5.80
CA LEU A 149 2.79 3.41 -5.42
C LEU A 149 3.26 2.63 -6.66
N TYR A 150 2.41 2.54 -7.69
CA TYR A 150 2.72 1.84 -8.92
C TYR A 150 3.82 2.54 -9.74
N THR A 151 3.83 3.89 -9.78
CA THR A 151 4.95 4.63 -10.40
C THR A 151 6.25 4.42 -9.62
N LEU A 152 6.20 4.42 -8.28
CA LEU A 152 7.36 4.15 -7.44
C LEU A 152 7.94 2.73 -7.68
N LEU A 153 7.08 1.74 -7.92
CA LEU A 153 7.52 0.40 -8.32
C LEU A 153 8.22 0.42 -9.68
N GLY A 154 7.70 1.18 -10.66
CA GLY A 154 8.33 1.34 -11.96
C GLY A 154 9.72 1.99 -11.86
N ASP A 155 9.83 3.06 -11.08
CA ASP A 155 11.09 3.77 -10.84
C ASP A 155 12.10 2.87 -10.12
N ALA A 156 11.65 2.03 -9.18
CA ALA A 156 12.51 1.06 -8.49
C ALA A 156 13.07 0.00 -9.46
N VAL A 157 12.28 -0.47 -10.41
CA VAL A 157 12.75 -1.40 -11.46
C VAL A 157 13.80 -0.73 -12.34
N MET A 158 13.56 0.51 -12.76
CA MET A 158 14.53 1.29 -13.54
C MET A 158 15.82 1.53 -12.75
N PHE A 159 15.72 1.88 -11.47
CA PHE A 159 16.87 2.08 -10.59
C PHE A 159 17.70 0.79 -10.44
N ASN A 160 17.05 -0.37 -10.33
CA ASN A 160 17.75 -1.66 -10.27
C ASN A 160 18.55 -1.95 -11.57
N LEU A 161 18.01 -1.57 -12.73
CA LEU A 161 18.76 -1.65 -13.98
C LEU A 161 19.98 -0.72 -13.98
N ILE A 162 19.80 0.52 -13.53
CA ILE A 162 20.90 1.50 -13.40
C ILE A 162 21.98 1.00 -12.44
N LEU A 163 21.62 0.34 -11.34
CA LEU A 163 22.57 -0.25 -10.38
C LEU A 163 23.46 -1.34 -11.01
N THR A 164 22.94 -2.06 -12.01
CA THR A 164 23.69 -3.11 -12.73
C THR A 164 24.85 -2.51 -13.51
N VAL A 165 24.67 -1.30 -14.05
CA VAL A 165 25.68 -0.54 -14.81
C VAL A 165 26.28 0.62 -14.01
N LYS A 166 26.19 0.60 -12.67
CA LYS A 166 26.60 1.71 -11.78
C LYS A 166 28.04 2.20 -11.98
N GLN A 167 28.94 1.35 -12.46
CA GLN A 167 30.35 1.68 -12.68
C GLN A 167 30.55 2.78 -13.73
N PHE A 168 29.57 2.97 -14.62
CA PHE A 168 29.61 3.97 -15.68
C PHE A 168 28.93 5.30 -15.29
N TYR A 169 28.27 5.35 -14.12
CA TYR A 169 27.63 6.56 -13.62
C TYR A 169 28.50 7.27 -12.58
N ASN A 170 28.56 8.60 -12.67
CA ASN A 170 29.16 9.41 -11.63
C ASN A 170 28.39 9.25 -10.31
N ARG A 171 29.12 9.26 -9.20
CA ARG A 171 28.56 9.18 -7.85
C ARG A 171 27.46 10.21 -7.60
N PHE A 172 27.65 11.44 -8.05
CA PHE A 172 26.65 12.52 -7.94
C PHE A 172 25.35 12.21 -8.67
N CYS A 173 25.40 11.54 -9.84
CA CYS A 173 24.19 11.13 -10.56
C CYS A 173 23.42 10.07 -9.76
N LEU A 174 24.10 9.08 -9.20
CA LEU A 174 23.48 8.04 -8.38
C LEU A 174 22.88 8.62 -7.08
N GLU A 175 23.59 9.53 -6.43
CA GLU A 175 23.10 10.23 -5.22
C GLU A 175 21.84 11.06 -5.52
N TYR A 176 21.81 11.75 -6.67
CA TYR A 176 20.62 12.48 -7.12
C TYR A 176 19.42 11.54 -7.35
N PHE A 177 19.61 10.41 -8.03
CA PHE A 177 18.54 9.42 -8.24
C PHE A 177 17.99 8.85 -6.93
N CYS A 178 18.86 8.55 -5.97
CA CYS A 178 18.45 8.10 -4.64
C CYS A 178 17.60 9.15 -3.93
N LEU A 179 17.95 10.44 -4.06
CA LEU A 179 17.21 11.55 -3.47
C LEU A 179 15.81 11.68 -4.10
N CYS A 180 15.69 11.57 -5.43
CA CYS A 180 14.40 11.61 -6.12
C CYS A 180 13.49 10.42 -5.72
N MET A 181 14.05 9.19 -5.64
CA MET A 181 13.32 8.03 -5.10
C MET A 181 12.89 8.23 -3.65
N PHE A 182 13.74 8.83 -2.82
CA PHE A 182 13.42 9.08 -1.42
C PHE A 182 12.29 10.11 -1.28
N LEU A 183 12.27 11.16 -2.11
CA LEU A 183 11.20 12.16 -2.10
C LEU A 183 9.86 11.61 -2.59
N THR A 184 9.85 10.78 -3.64
CA THR A 184 8.64 10.07 -4.09
C THR A 184 8.17 9.04 -3.08
N TRP A 185 9.10 8.37 -2.37
CA TRP A 185 8.76 7.51 -1.25
C TRP A 185 8.14 8.26 -0.08
N ILE A 186 8.68 9.44 0.28
CA ILE A 186 8.08 10.33 1.30
C ILE A 186 6.66 10.72 0.88
N LEU A 187 6.44 11.11 -0.38
CA LEU A 187 5.10 11.41 -0.90
C LEU A 187 4.14 10.23 -0.71
N THR A 188 4.61 9.01 -0.95
CA THR A 188 3.83 7.78 -0.76
C THR A 188 3.54 7.52 0.71
N LEU A 189 4.52 7.68 1.60
CA LEU A 189 4.32 7.50 3.05
C LEU A 189 3.38 8.54 3.66
N VAL A 190 3.53 9.80 3.27
CA VAL A 190 2.68 10.90 3.76
C VAL A 190 1.25 10.73 3.25
N THR A 191 1.06 10.07 2.11
CA THR A 191 -0.27 9.71 1.59
C THR A 191 -0.80 8.39 2.16
N LEU A 192 0.02 7.47 2.66
CA LEU A 192 -0.47 6.33 3.45
C LEU A 192 -1.12 6.83 4.76
N PRO A 193 -2.19 6.19 5.25
CA PRO A 193 -2.79 6.63 6.50
C PRO A 193 -1.81 6.41 7.66
N SER A 194 -1.42 7.51 8.31
CA SER A 194 -1.14 7.46 9.74
C SER A 194 -2.42 6.95 10.40
N ARG A 195 -2.33 5.78 11.02
CA ARG A 195 -3.39 5.08 11.74
C ARG A 195 -3.74 5.85 13.02
N THR A 196 -4.22 7.08 12.87
CA THR A 196 -4.61 8.00 13.93
C THR A 196 -5.73 8.92 13.42
N GLU A 197 -6.75 8.36 12.78
CA GLU A 197 -8.09 8.91 13.00
C GLU A 197 -8.47 8.47 14.41
N SER A 198 -8.33 9.42 15.33
CA SER A 198 -8.73 9.36 16.72
C SER A 198 -10.13 8.76 16.82
N VAL A 199 -10.18 7.51 17.29
CA VAL A 199 -11.33 7.02 18.03
C VAL A 199 -11.44 7.96 19.21
N ASP A 200 -12.35 8.92 19.10
CA ASP A 200 -12.70 9.83 20.17
C ASP A 200 -12.99 8.97 21.41
N ASN A 201 -12.50 9.42 22.57
CA ASN A 201 -12.68 8.74 23.84
C ASN A 201 -14.17 8.73 24.19
N ALA A 202 -14.91 7.78 23.62
CA ALA A 202 -16.21 7.37 24.12
C ALA A 202 -15.92 6.66 25.45
N GLU A 203 -16.23 7.37 26.52
CA GLU A 203 -16.62 6.83 27.82
C GLU A 203 -17.18 5.41 27.62
N TYR A 204 -16.54 4.40 28.26
CA TYR A 204 -16.94 3.00 28.17
C TYR A 204 -18.38 2.85 28.67
N GLN A 205 -19.34 3.05 27.78
CA GLN A 205 -20.73 2.75 28.04
C GLN A 205 -20.87 1.26 27.77
N GLU A 206 -21.29 0.49 28.78
CA GLU A 206 -21.61 -0.92 28.56
C GLU A 206 -22.59 -1.01 27.39
N LEU A 207 -22.20 -1.76 26.35
CA LEU A 207 -23.01 -1.98 25.16
C LEU A 207 -24.44 -2.27 25.62
N PRO A 208 -25.46 -1.49 25.21
CA PRO A 208 -26.82 -1.69 25.66
C PRO A 208 -27.20 -3.13 25.29
N GLY A 209 -27.30 -3.98 26.30
CA GLY A 209 -27.38 -5.42 26.16
C GLY A 209 -28.61 -5.84 25.39
N GLY A 210 -28.48 -5.96 24.07
CA GLY A 210 -29.41 -6.74 23.28
C GLY A 210 -29.26 -8.21 23.67
N GLU A 211 -30.37 -8.93 23.80
CA GLU A 211 -30.47 -10.34 24.19
C GLU A 211 -29.81 -11.35 23.21
N TYR A 212 -28.98 -10.88 22.27
CA TYR A 212 -28.42 -11.72 21.22
C TYR A 212 -27.18 -12.49 21.69
N ILE A 213 -27.44 -13.71 22.18
CA ILE A 213 -26.45 -14.74 22.49
C ILE A 213 -25.63 -15.08 21.23
N CYS A 214 -24.32 -15.28 21.39
CA CYS A 214 -23.44 -15.65 20.28
C CYS A 214 -23.92 -16.95 19.62
N PRO A 215 -24.19 -16.96 18.28
CA PRO A 215 -24.68 -18.14 17.59
C PRO A 215 -23.66 -19.27 17.56
N GLU A 216 -22.37 -18.99 17.80
CA GLU A 216 -21.32 -20.02 17.90
C GLU A 216 -21.66 -21.13 18.92
N GLN A 217 -22.37 -20.79 20.01
CA GLN A 217 -22.76 -21.75 21.04
C GLN A 217 -23.80 -22.77 20.55
N HIS A 218 -24.66 -22.38 19.61
CA HIS A 218 -25.85 -23.14 19.21
C HIS A 218 -25.72 -23.82 17.85
N VAL A 219 -24.55 -23.74 17.20
CA VAL A 219 -24.33 -24.32 15.87
C VAL A 219 -23.67 -25.70 15.92
N ASN A 220 -24.00 -26.53 14.92
CA ASN A 220 -23.38 -27.83 14.73
C ASN A 220 -21.85 -27.73 14.55
N VAL A 221 -21.12 -28.77 14.97
CA VAL A 221 -19.65 -28.83 14.90
C VAL A 221 -19.13 -28.50 13.50
N PHE A 222 -19.76 -29.03 12.45
CA PHE A 222 -19.37 -28.72 11.07
C PHE A 222 -19.47 -27.23 10.74
N SER A 223 -20.58 -26.59 11.13
CA SER A 223 -20.80 -25.15 10.97
C SER A 223 -19.81 -24.31 11.80
N LYS A 224 -19.38 -24.83 12.96
CA LYS A 224 -18.35 -24.21 13.80
C LYS A 224 -16.98 -24.26 13.14
N THR A 225 -16.61 -25.39 12.54
CA THR A 225 -15.31 -25.55 11.84
C THR A 225 -15.18 -24.65 10.61
N ILE A 226 -16.25 -24.49 9.81
CA ILE A 226 -16.23 -23.63 8.61
C ILE A 226 -16.60 -22.17 8.90
N PHE A 227 -16.73 -21.78 10.17
CA PHE A 227 -17.12 -20.42 10.59
C PHE A 227 -18.44 -19.91 9.98
N ALA A 228 -19.35 -20.81 9.59
CA ALA A 228 -20.59 -20.43 8.91
C ALA A 228 -21.55 -19.61 9.79
N TRP A 229 -21.39 -19.68 11.11
CA TRP A 229 -22.15 -18.89 12.08
C TRP A 229 -21.89 -17.38 11.96
N MET A 230 -20.78 -16.96 11.33
CA MET A 230 -20.46 -15.54 11.08
C MET A 230 -21.18 -14.95 9.85
N ASN A 231 -21.78 -15.77 8.98
CA ASN A 231 -22.42 -15.30 7.76
C ASN A 231 -23.49 -14.19 7.96
N PRO A 232 -24.34 -14.21 9.01
CA PRO A 232 -25.34 -13.18 9.22
C PRO A 232 -24.74 -11.78 9.45
N ILE A 233 -23.70 -11.67 10.28
CA ILE A 233 -23.07 -10.38 10.58
C ILE A 233 -22.29 -9.84 9.38
N MET A 234 -21.65 -10.72 8.59
CA MET A 234 -20.99 -10.33 7.34
C MET A 234 -21.99 -9.78 6.32
N LYS A 235 -23.16 -10.43 6.16
CA LYS A 235 -24.23 -9.94 5.28
C LYS A 235 -24.80 -8.61 5.76
N LEU A 236 -24.89 -8.39 7.07
CA LEU A 236 -25.35 -7.13 7.64
C LEU A 236 -24.34 -6.01 7.36
N GLY A 237 -23.05 -6.24 7.61
CA GLY A 237 -21.96 -5.30 7.35
C GLY A 237 -21.78 -4.95 5.87
N TYR A 238 -22.15 -5.87 4.96
CA TYR A 238 -22.19 -5.59 3.53
C TYR A 238 -23.32 -4.62 3.16
N LYS A 239 -24.48 -4.70 3.83
CA LYS A 239 -25.65 -3.86 3.54
C LYS A 239 -25.57 -2.49 4.20
N ARG A 240 -25.05 -2.41 5.42
CA ARG A 240 -24.91 -1.15 6.18
C ARG A 240 -23.71 -1.21 7.13
N PRO A 241 -23.11 -0.06 7.48
CA PRO A 241 -22.14 0.01 8.56
C PRO A 241 -22.69 -0.60 9.86
N LEU A 242 -21.90 -1.47 10.49
CA LEU A 242 -22.26 -2.12 11.75
C LEU A 242 -22.23 -1.12 12.89
N THR A 243 -23.19 -1.25 13.80
CA THR A 243 -23.23 -0.48 15.05
C THR A 243 -22.98 -1.41 16.24
N GLU A 244 -22.64 -0.83 17.38
CA GLU A 244 -22.44 -1.54 18.65
C GLU A 244 -23.59 -2.50 19.03
N LYS A 245 -24.83 -2.13 18.70
CA LYS A 245 -26.04 -2.92 18.95
C LYS A 245 -26.15 -4.18 18.10
N ASP A 246 -25.40 -4.24 17.00
CA ASP A 246 -25.42 -5.36 16.05
C ASP A 246 -24.41 -6.46 16.42
N ILE A 247 -23.59 -6.24 17.46
CA ILE A 247 -22.54 -7.14 17.91
C ILE A 247 -23.10 -8.11 18.96
N TRP A 248 -22.75 -9.39 18.86
CA TRP A 248 -23.15 -10.41 19.83
C TRP A 248 -22.45 -10.26 21.16
N LYS A 249 -23.12 -10.69 22.24
CA LYS A 249 -22.48 -10.80 23.55
C LYS A 249 -21.40 -11.89 23.51
N LEU A 250 -20.29 -11.63 24.21
CA LEU A 250 -19.22 -12.60 24.39
C LEU A 250 -19.75 -13.89 25.03
N ASP A 251 -19.26 -15.04 24.54
CA ASP A 251 -19.57 -16.35 25.11
C ASP A 251 -19.27 -16.34 26.62
N THR A 252 -20.19 -16.88 27.40
CA THR A 252 -20.05 -17.12 28.85
C THR A 252 -18.70 -17.66 29.26
N TRP A 253 -18.09 -18.56 28.47
CA TRP A 253 -16.79 -19.12 28.84
C TRP A 253 -15.63 -18.13 28.70
N ASP A 254 -15.73 -17.18 27.78
CA ASP A 254 -14.68 -16.21 27.48
C ASP A 254 -14.87 -14.90 28.29
N GLN A 255 -15.92 -14.81 29.11
CA GLN A 255 -16.15 -13.68 30.00
C GLN A 255 -15.09 -13.62 31.12
N THR A 256 -14.67 -12.40 31.44
CA THR A 256 -13.63 -12.13 32.45
C THR A 256 -13.98 -12.74 33.81
N GLU A 257 -15.24 -12.68 34.21
CA GLU A 257 -15.70 -13.25 35.49
C GLU A 257 -15.47 -14.76 35.55
N THR A 258 -15.88 -15.49 34.51
CA THR A 258 -15.71 -16.95 34.42
C THR A 258 -14.24 -17.35 34.37
N LEU A 259 -13.44 -16.66 33.54
CA LEU A 259 -12.01 -16.92 33.43
C LEU A 259 -11.27 -16.61 34.74
N ASN A 260 -11.59 -15.49 35.37
CA ASN A 260 -11.00 -15.09 36.65
C ASN A 260 -11.38 -16.07 37.76
N ASN A 261 -12.66 -16.44 37.89
CA ASN A 261 -13.12 -17.40 38.90
C ASN A 261 -12.40 -18.76 38.75
N ARG A 262 -12.23 -19.23 37.50
CA ARG A 262 -11.50 -20.47 37.23
C ARG A 262 -10.03 -20.35 37.59
N PHE A 263 -9.39 -19.24 37.24
CA PHE A 263 -8.00 -18.97 37.58
C PHE A 263 -7.80 -18.87 39.10
N GLN A 264 -8.64 -18.12 39.81
CA GLN A 264 -8.57 -17.95 41.27
C GLN A 264 -8.70 -19.29 41.99
N LYS A 265 -9.59 -20.17 41.52
CA LYS A 265 -9.70 -21.53 42.07
C LYS A 265 -8.39 -22.31 41.90
N CYS A 266 -7.82 -22.34 40.70
CA CYS A 266 -6.54 -23.00 40.44
C CYS A 266 -5.37 -22.37 41.23
N TRP A 267 -5.39 -21.05 41.41
CA TRP A 267 -4.38 -20.33 42.19
C TRP A 267 -4.49 -20.60 43.68
N ALA A 268 -5.71 -20.70 44.22
CA ALA A 268 -5.93 -21.07 45.61
C ALA A 268 -5.37 -22.46 45.93
N GLU A 269 -5.53 -23.42 45.02
CA GLU A 269 -4.95 -24.76 45.14
C GLU A 269 -3.41 -24.77 45.01
N GLU A 270 -2.85 -23.99 44.08
CA GLU A 270 -1.41 -23.91 43.86
C GLU A 270 -0.69 -23.12 44.98
N SER A 271 -1.34 -22.12 45.57
CA SER A 271 -0.76 -21.26 46.63
C SER A 271 -0.50 -22.01 47.94
N GLN A 272 -1.22 -23.12 48.19
CA GLN A 272 -1.00 -24.00 49.34
C GLN A 272 0.22 -24.92 49.19
N ARG A 273 0.86 -24.94 48.02
CA ARG A 273 2.03 -25.79 47.76
C ARG A 273 3.33 -25.14 48.28
N PRO A 274 4.36 -25.93 48.62
CA PRO A 274 5.62 -25.40 49.15
C PRO A 274 6.40 -24.50 48.17
N LYS A 275 6.12 -24.60 46.86
CA LYS A 275 6.70 -23.75 45.81
C LYS A 275 5.62 -23.37 44.78
N PRO A 276 4.83 -22.31 45.05
CA PRO A 276 3.72 -21.91 44.19
C PRO A 276 4.23 -21.27 42.90
N TRP A 277 3.81 -21.78 41.75
CA TRP A 277 4.26 -21.30 40.44
C TRP A 277 3.08 -20.79 39.60
N LEU A 278 3.10 -19.50 39.25
CA LEU A 278 2.04 -18.84 38.46
C LEU A 278 1.79 -19.53 37.11
N LEU A 279 2.85 -19.89 36.39
CA LEU A 279 2.72 -20.59 35.10
C LEU A 279 1.98 -21.93 35.25
N ARG A 280 2.13 -22.62 36.38
CA ARG A 280 1.43 -23.88 36.64
C ARG A 280 -0.07 -23.63 36.84
N ALA A 281 -0.45 -22.63 37.63
CA ALA A 281 -1.86 -22.25 37.82
C ALA A 281 -2.50 -21.75 36.51
N LEU A 282 -1.76 -20.98 35.70
CA LEU A 282 -2.22 -20.49 34.40
C LEU A 282 -2.42 -21.65 33.41
N ASN A 283 -1.46 -22.58 33.36
CA ASN A 283 -1.57 -23.77 32.51
C ASN A 283 -2.72 -24.68 32.95
N SER A 284 -2.99 -24.82 34.25
CA SER A 284 -4.14 -25.60 34.74
C SER A 284 -5.49 -24.96 34.41
N SER A 285 -5.57 -23.62 34.42
CA SER A 285 -6.83 -22.90 34.16
C SER A 285 -7.14 -22.73 32.67
N LEU A 286 -6.14 -22.44 31.83
CA LEU A 286 -6.31 -22.10 30.40
C LEU A 286 -5.57 -23.04 29.44
N GLY A 287 -4.61 -23.83 29.93
CA GLY A 287 -3.65 -24.55 29.10
C GLY A 287 -4.27 -25.57 28.15
N GLY A 288 -5.40 -26.20 28.49
CA GLY A 288 -6.05 -27.19 27.63
C GLY A 288 -6.30 -26.69 26.19
N ARG A 289 -6.74 -25.44 26.04
CA ARG A 289 -6.95 -24.80 24.72
C ARG A 289 -5.63 -24.48 24.02
N PHE A 290 -4.65 -24.01 24.79
CA PHE A 290 -3.33 -23.67 24.27
C PHE A 290 -2.62 -24.91 23.70
N TRP A 291 -2.62 -26.03 24.44
CA TRP A 291 -2.03 -27.30 24.00
C TRP A 291 -2.77 -27.89 22.79
N TRP A 292 -4.10 -27.77 22.73
CA TRP A 292 -4.87 -28.18 21.55
C TRP A 292 -4.49 -27.38 20.30
N GLY A 293 -4.34 -26.06 20.43
CA GLY A 293 -3.85 -25.21 19.33
C GLY A 293 -2.42 -25.57 18.89
N GLY A 294 -1.52 -25.82 19.86
CA GLY A 294 -0.15 -26.26 19.59
C GLY A 294 -0.09 -27.58 18.82
N PHE A 295 -0.95 -28.54 19.17
CA PHE A 295 -1.07 -29.82 18.47
C PHE A 295 -1.42 -29.64 16.98
N TRP A 296 -2.44 -28.84 16.66
CA TRP A 296 -2.81 -28.54 15.26
C TRP A 296 -1.71 -27.80 14.51
N LYS A 297 -0.99 -26.89 15.18
CA LYS A 297 0.13 -26.17 14.57
C LYS A 297 1.28 -27.10 14.20
N ALA A 298 1.63 -28.05 15.08
CA ALA A 298 2.67 -29.04 14.82
C ALA A 298 2.29 -29.98 13.66
N MET A 299 1.03 -30.42 13.61
CA MET A 299 0.51 -31.22 12.50
C MET A 299 0.60 -30.46 11.16
N SER A 300 0.27 -29.17 11.14
CA SER A 300 0.35 -28.32 9.95
C SER A 300 1.77 -28.06 9.46
N LEU A 301 2.80 -28.15 10.30
CA LEU A 301 4.19 -27.99 9.87
C LEU A 301 4.80 -29.28 9.29
N SER A 302 4.12 -30.42 9.45
CA SER A 302 4.61 -31.73 9.04
C SER A 302 4.11 -32.15 7.65
N PHE A 303 3.32 -31.31 6.98
CA PHE A 303 2.79 -31.44 5.63
C PHE A 303 3.21 -30.22 4.79
#